data_AF-A0A6N7R5V1-F1
#
_entry.id   AF-A0A6N7R5V1-F1
#
_cell.length_a   1.000
_cell.length_b   1.000
_cell.length_c   1.000
_cell.angle_alpha   90.00
_cell.angle_beta   90.00
_cell.angle_gamma   90.00
#
_symmetry.space_group_name_H-M   'P 1'
#
loop_
_entity.id
_entity.type
_entity.pdbx_description
1 polymer ?
#
loop_
_entity_poly.entity_id
_entity_poly.type
_entity_poly.pdbx_seq_one_letter_code
_entity_poly.pdbx_strand_id
1 'polypeptide(L)' 'MISMDKGTLVRTIALAITWINVVLANNGLQPIPVGDDETIAYVLAGIASGVAWFKNNYLTLRGRKQKEVLDRNGLTK' A
#
# COMPACT_ATOMS: atom_id res chain seq x y z
N MET A 1 -12.79 4.10 18.89
CA MET A 1 -12.40 3.99 17.47
C MET A 1 -11.22 3.02 17.43
N ILE A 2 -11.40 1.82 16.88
CA ILE A 2 -10.31 0.83 16.80
C ILE A 2 -9.30 1.35 15.79
N SER A 3 -8.21 1.96 16.26
CA SER A 3 -7.07 2.27 15.41
C SER A 3 -6.39 0.95 15.11
N MET A 4 -6.52 0.47 13.88
CA MET A 4 -5.87 -0.77 13.46
C MET A 4 -4.36 -0.59 13.60
N ASP A 5 -3.73 -1.37 14.49
CA ASP A 5 -2.29 -1.33 14.70
C ASP A 5 -1.56 -1.72 13.40
N LYS A 6 -0.40 -1.12 13.15
CA LYS A 6 0.38 -1.36 11.92
C LYS A 6 0.73 -2.84 11.78
N GLY A 7 1.02 -3.53 12.88
CA GLY A 7 1.24 -4.98 12.89
C GLY A 7 0.01 -5.77 12.46
N THR A 8 -1.19 -5.31 12.83
CA THR A 8 -2.46 -5.90 12.38
C THR A 8 -2.64 -5.70 10.88
N LEU A 9 -2.39 -4.50 10.36
CA LEU A 9 -2.49 -4.24 8.92
C LEU A 9 -1.55 -5.13 8.09
N VAL A 10 -0.28 -5.25 8.51
CA VAL A 10 0.71 -6.09 7.82
C VAL A 10 0.28 -7.56 7.82
N ARG A 11 -0.15 -8.09 8.97
CA ARG A 11 -0.64 -9.48 9.08
C ARG A 11 -1.85 -9.74 8.20
N THR A 12 -2.81 -8.80 8.16
CA THR A 12 -4.00 -8.92 7.30
C THR A 12 -3.64 -8.92 5.83
N ILE A 13 -2.70 -8.08 5.39
CA ILE A 13 -2.23 -8.06 3.98
C ILE A 13 -1.49 -9.36 3.65
N ALA A 14 -0.58 -9.82 4.51
CA ALA A 14 0.14 -11.08 4.30
C ALA A 14 -0.83 -12.26 4.20
N LEU A 15 -1.82 -12.32 5.10
CA LEU A 15 -2.87 -13.33 5.08
C LEU A 15 -3.64 -13.29 3.75
N ALA A 16 -4.04 -12.10 3.28
CA ALA A 16 -4.76 -11.97 2.01
C ALA A 16 -3.92 -12.49 0.82
N ILE A 17 -2.64 -12.14 0.74
CA ILE A 17 -1.72 -12.62 -0.31
C ILE A 17 -1.60 -14.15 -0.26
N THR A 18 -1.45 -14.73 0.93
CA THR A 18 -1.38 -16.20 1.10
C THR A 18 -2.64 -16.89 0.62
N TRP A 19 -3.82 -16.39 1.00
CA TRP A 19 -5.10 -16.98 0.57
C TRP A 19 -5.32 -16.86 -0.94
N ILE A 20 -4.95 -15.73 -1.55
CA ILE A 20 -4.96 -15.59 -3.02
C ILE A 20 -4.07 -16.67 -3.64
N ASN A 21 -2.87 -16.88 -3.09
CA ASN A 21 -1.94 -17.87 -3.61
C ASN A 21 -2.48 -19.30 -3.50
N VAL A 22 -3.13 -19.63 -2.38
CA VAL A 22 -3.80 -20.91 -2.16
C VAL A 22 -4.92 -21.12 -3.19
N VAL A 23 -5.74 -20.10 -3.44
CA VAL A 23 -6.80 -20.17 -4.46
C VAL A 23 -6.21 -20.38 -5.85
N LEU A 24 -5.17 -19.64 -6.24
CA LEU A 24 -4.51 -19.81 -7.54
C LEU A 24 -4.00 -21.25 -7.71
N ALA A 25 -3.24 -21.75 -6.74
CA ALA A 25 -2.66 -23.09 -6.78
C ALA A 25 -3.73 -24.19 -6.87
N ASN A 26 -4.81 -24.09 -6.08
CA ASN A 26 -5.89 -25.08 -6.07
C ASN A 26 -6.72 -25.08 -7.36
N ASN A 27 -6.75 -23.96 -8.09
CA ASN A 27 -7.42 -23.88 -9.39
C ASN A 27 -6.48 -24.22 -10.57
N GLY A 28 -5.24 -24.68 -10.30
CA GLY A 28 -4.25 -24.97 -11.33
C GLY A 28 -3.73 -23.71 -12.05
N LEU A 29 -4.00 -22.53 -11.52
CA LEU A 29 -3.46 -21.26 -12.01
C LEU A 29 -2.04 -21.07 -11.49
N GLN A 30 -1.24 -20.27 -12.21
CA GLN A 30 0.11 -19.95 -11.77
C GLN A 30 0.04 -19.18 -10.45
N PRO A 31 0.62 -19.72 -9.36
CA PRO A 31 0.72 -19.01 -8.08
C PRO A 31 1.45 -17.67 -8.29
N ILE A 32 1.24 -16.72 -7.39
CA ILE A 32 2.05 -15.49 -7.37
C ILE A 32 3.51 -15.94 -7.34
N PRO A 33 4.32 -15.56 -8.34
CA PRO A 33 5.73 -15.89 -8.35
C PRO A 33 6.33 -15.15 -7.17
N VAL A 34 6.57 -15.86 -6.07
CA VAL A 34 7.61 -15.51 -5.11
C VAL A 34 8.93 -15.79 -5.82
N GLY A 35 9.19 -14.98 -6.86
CA GLY A 35 10.45 -14.95 -7.58
C GLY A 35 11.56 -14.51 -6.64
N ASP A 36 12.78 -14.59 -7.16
CA ASP A 36 13.98 -14.07 -6.53
C ASP A 36 13.80 -12.79 -5.70
N ASP A 37 14.75 -12.56 -4.79
CA ASP A 37 14.75 -11.41 -3.89
C ASP A 37 14.53 -10.07 -4.63
N GLU A 38 14.93 -10.00 -5.90
CA GLU A 38 14.74 -8.85 -6.79
C GLU A 38 13.26 -8.60 -7.12
N THR A 39 12.51 -9.65 -7.49
CA THR A 39 11.06 -9.55 -7.74
C THR A 39 10.31 -9.05 -6.50
N ILE A 40 10.66 -9.56 -5.32
CA ILE A 40 10.06 -9.12 -4.05
C ILE A 40 10.40 -7.65 -3.78
N ALA A 41 11.66 -7.25 -3.99
CA ALA A 41 12.10 -5.87 -3.81
C ALA A 41 11.35 -4.90 -4.73
N TYR A 42 11.17 -5.24 -6.01
CA TYR A 42 10.42 -4.39 -6.95
C TYR A 42 8.95 -4.23 -6.56
N VAL A 43 8.29 -5.31 -6.12
CA VAL A 43 6.89 -5.23 -5.66
C VAL A 43 6.78 -4.32 -4.44
N LEU A 44 7.66 -4.50 -3.45
CA LEU A 44 7.68 -3.65 -2.26
C LEU A 44 7.95 -2.18 -2.60
N ALA A 45 8.92 -1.92 -3.49
CA ALA A 45 9.24 -0.58 -3.95
C ALA A 45 8.07 0.06 -4.70
N GLY A 46 7.38 -0.69 -5.56
CA GLY A 46 6.18 -0.26 -6.28
C GLY A 46 5.04 0.14 -5.34
N ILE A 47 4.75 -0.69 -4.32
CA ILE A 47 3.73 -0.38 -3.31
C ILE A 47 4.14 0.86 -2.51
N ALA A 48 5.37 0.91 -2.02
CA ALA A 48 5.85 2.03 -1.20
C ALA A 48 5.82 3.35 -1.97
N SER A 49 6.31 3.35 -3.21
CA SER A 49 6.31 4.53 -4.10
C SER A 49 4.89 4.95 -4.46
N GLY A 50 4.00 4.00 -4.79
CA GLY A 50 2.59 4.29 -5.08
C GLY A 50 1.86 4.92 -3.89
N VAL A 51 2.05 4.37 -2.68
CA VAL A 51 1.48 4.94 -1.45
C VAL A 51 2.04 6.32 -1.14
N ALA A 52 3.36 6.51 -1.29
CA ALA A 52 4.01 7.80 -1.08
C ALA A 52 3.52 8.85 -2.08
N TRP A 53 3.46 8.51 -3.37
CA TRP A 53 2.93 9.37 -4.43
C TRP A 53 1.47 9.74 -4.15
N PHE A 54 0.63 8.77 -3.79
CA PHE A 54 -0.79 9.01 -3.52
C PHE A 54 -1.01 9.96 -2.33
N LYS A 55 -0.19 9.84 -1.28
CA LYS A 55 -0.22 10.73 -0.11
C LYS A 55 0.34 12.12 -0.41
N ASN A 56 1.44 12.22 -1.14
CA ASN A 56 2.13 13.50 -1.40
C ASN A 56 1.43 14.36 -2.46
N ASN A 57 0.55 13.79 -3.29
CA ASN A 57 -0.23 14.55 -4.28
C ASN A 57 -1.59 15.04 -3.78
N TYR A 58 -1.88 14.90 -2.49
CA TYR A 58 -3.12 15.38 -1.88
C TYR A 58 -4.42 14.86 -2.55
N LEU A 59 -4.38 13.68 -3.18
CA LEU A 59 -5.50 13.13 -3.97
C LEU A 59 -6.73 12.80 -3.10
N THR A 60 -6.50 12.42 -1.84
CA THR A 60 -7.56 12.11 -0.87
C THR A 60 -8.23 13.37 -0.33
N LEU A 61 -9.48 13.25 0.14
CA LEU A 61 -10.18 14.36 0.81
C LEU A 61 -9.39 14.94 1.98
N ARG A 62 -8.69 14.09 2.75
CA ARG A 62 -7.81 14.52 3.84
C ARG A 62 -6.59 15.27 3.30
N GLY A 63 -5.98 14.76 2.23
CA GLY A 63 -4.88 15.42 1.54
C GLY A 63 -5.27 16.83 1.05
N ARG A 64 -6.43 16.98 0.41
CA ARG A 64 -6.91 18.30 -0.05
C ARG A 64 -7.07 19.28 1.11
N LYS A 65 -7.66 18.84 2.23
CA LYS A 65 -7.78 19.66 3.45
C LYS A 65 -6.42 20.06 4.01
N GLN A 66 -5.46 19.12 4.02
CA GLN A 66 -4.10 19.41 4.44
C GLN A 66 -3.45 20.47 3.53
N LYS A 67 -3.61 20.35 2.20
CA LYS A 67 -3.11 21.35 1.25
C LYS A 67 -3.72 22.72 1.50
N GLU A 68 -5.03 22.79 1.73
CA GLU A 68 -5.74 24.04 2.02
C GLU A 68 -5.25 24.72 3.31
N VAL A 69 -4.92 23.94 4.34
CA VAL A 69 -4.31 24.47 5.58
C VAL A 69 -2.89 24.96 5.31
N LEU A 70 -2.08 24.20 4.57
CA LEU A 70 -0.71 24.61 4.22
C LEU A 70 -0.72 25.92 3.42
N ASP A 71 -1.65 26.05 2.48
CA ASP A 71 -1.81 27.24 1.64
C ASP A 71 -2.21 28.48 2.45
N ARG A 72 -3.20 28.33 3.34
CA ARG A 72 -3.61 29.41 4.26
C ARG A 72 -2.49 29.91 5.17
N ASN A 73 -1.52 29.06 5.49
CA ASN A 73 -0.38 29.41 6.34
C ASN A 73 0.88 29.82 5.55
N GLY A 74 0.81 29.90 4.21
CA GLY A 74 1.98 30.22 3.38
C GLY A 74 3.09 29.17 3.43
N LEU A 75 2.74 27.91 3.71
CA LEU A 75 3.66 26.78 3.81
C LEU A 75 3.72 25.94 2.53
N THR A 76 3.00 26.35 1.49
CA THR A 76 3.13 25.86 0.12
C THR A 76 4.21 26.66 -0.63
N LYS A 77 5.03 25.97 -1.41
CA LYS A 77 6.00 26.59 -2.33
C LYS A 77 5.33 27.02 -3.63
#